data_AF-L0MJU9-F1
#
_entry.id   AF-L0MJU9-F1
#
_cell.length_a   1.000
_cell.length_b   1.000
_cell.length_c   1.000
_cell.angle_alpha   90.00
_cell.angle_beta   90.00
_cell.angle_gamma   90.00
#
_symmetry.space_group_name_H-M   'P 1'
#
loop_
_entity.id
_entity.type
_entity.pdbx_description
1 polymer ?
#
loop_
_entity_poly.entity_id
_entity_poly.type
_entity_poly.pdbx_seq_one_letter_code
_entity_poly.pdbx_strand_id
1 'polypeptide(L)'
;MADKSIVKEAKDIQLAMELIALGARLQMLESETQLSRGRLIKLYKELRGSPPPKGMLPFSTDWFMTWEHNIHSSMFYNAYCFLLKSGQCTGVEAVIKAYRLYLEQCPQQPGEPPLLALTRAWTLVRFVDSDMLQLSACSCCGGTFITHAHQPLNNFVCSLCQPPSRAVKRRKLSPQLADIIPQLLDEPVKRAM
;
A
#
# COMPACT_ATOMS: atom_id res chain seq x y z
N MET A 1 4.54 -6.24 41.78
CA MET A 1 3.88 -5.95 40.49
C MET A 1 3.52 -4.47 40.55
N ALA A 2 4.13 -3.63 39.71
CA ALA A 2 3.79 -2.21 39.69
C ALA A 2 2.34 -2.06 39.19
N ASP A 3 1.50 -1.31 39.91
CA ASP A 3 0.11 -1.08 39.56
C ASP A 3 0.03 -0.50 38.14
N LYS A 4 -0.58 -1.27 37.23
CA LYS A 4 -0.83 -0.79 35.87
C LYS A 4 -1.88 0.31 35.94
N SER A 5 -1.53 1.50 35.44
CA SER A 5 -2.47 2.61 35.32
C SER A 5 -3.69 2.20 34.49
N ILE A 6 -4.88 2.30 35.08
CA ILE A 6 -6.17 2.02 34.41
C ILE A 6 -6.36 2.91 33.18
N VAL A 7 -5.93 4.17 33.26
CA VAL A 7 -6.01 5.12 32.14
C VAL A 7 -5.13 4.66 30.98
N LYS A 8 -3.92 4.17 31.27
CA LYS A 8 -3.02 3.64 30.23
C LYS A 8 -3.60 2.38 29.59
N GLU A 9 -4.16 1.48 30.41
CA GLU A 9 -4.81 0.28 29.92
C GLU A 9 -6.02 0.60 29.03
N ALA A 10 -6.85 1.57 29.40
CA ALA A 10 -7.97 2.02 28.57
C ALA A 10 -7.50 2.57 27.22
N LYS A 11 -6.42 3.37 27.20
CA LYS A 11 -5.81 3.88 25.97
C LYS A 11 -5.26 2.76 25.08
N ASP A 12 -4.58 1.77 25.66
CA ASP A 12 -4.05 0.61 24.92
C ASP A 12 -5.18 -0.23 24.29
N ILE A 13 -6.31 -0.39 24.99
CA ILE A 13 -7.51 -1.05 24.46
C ILE A 13 -8.10 -0.24 23.31
N GLN A 14 -8.27 1.07 23.48
CA GLN A 14 -8.81 1.94 22.43
C GLN A 14 -7.96 1.90 21.15
N LEU A 15 -6.63 1.99 21.30
CA LEU A 15 -5.70 1.84 20.19
C LEU A 15 -5.85 0.48 19.49
N ALA A 16 -5.93 -0.61 20.26
CA ALA A 16 -6.13 -1.94 19.68
C ALA A 16 -7.45 -2.05 18.91
N MET A 17 -8.54 -1.48 19.45
CA MET A 17 -9.84 -1.45 18.76
C MET A 17 -9.77 -0.69 17.44
N GLU A 18 -9.13 0.47 17.44
CA GLU A 18 -8.94 1.29 16.24
C GLU A 18 -8.13 0.56 15.16
N LEU A 19 -7.03 -0.07 15.55
CA LEU A 19 -6.20 -0.87 14.65
C LEU A 19 -6.96 -2.07 14.08
N ILE A 20 -7.75 -2.78 14.90
CA ILE A 20 -8.58 -3.91 14.45
C ILE A 20 -9.64 -3.43 13.45
N ALA A 21 -10.29 -2.29 13.71
CA ALA A 21 -11.30 -1.72 12.83
C ALA A 21 -10.72 -1.37 11.45
N LEU A 22 -9.47 -0.90 11.40
CA LEU A 22 -8.71 -0.62 10.18
C LEU A 22 -8.09 -1.87 9.51
N GLY A 23 -8.32 -3.07 10.08
CA GLY A 23 -7.88 -4.33 9.50
C GLY A 23 -6.45 -4.73 9.86
N ALA A 24 -5.92 -4.29 11.01
CA ALA A 24 -4.61 -4.73 11.50
C ALA A 24 -4.56 -6.25 11.73
N ARG A 25 -3.45 -6.87 11.31
CA ARG A 25 -3.13 -8.25 11.69
C ARG A 25 -2.60 -8.33 13.12
N LEU A 26 -2.73 -9.51 13.72
CA LEU A 26 -2.32 -9.77 15.09
C LEU A 26 -0.85 -9.38 15.38
N GLN A 27 0.07 -9.66 14.45
CA GLN A 27 1.50 -9.31 14.62
C GLN A 27 1.75 -7.80 14.75
N MET A 28 0.98 -6.97 14.04
CA MET A 28 1.06 -5.51 14.20
C MET A 28 0.49 -5.09 15.56
N LEU A 29 -0.65 -5.67 15.98
CA LEU A 29 -1.25 -5.39 17.28
C LEU A 29 -0.31 -5.75 18.43
N GLU A 30 0.39 -6.89 18.33
CA GLU A 30 1.39 -7.34 19.31
C GLU A 30 2.61 -6.40 19.36
N SER A 31 2.96 -5.74 18.25
CA SER A 31 4.07 -4.78 18.22
C SER A 31 3.69 -3.38 18.67
N GLU A 32 2.43 -2.96 18.47
CA GLU A 32 2.00 -1.57 18.69
C GLU A 32 1.18 -1.38 19.97
N THR A 33 0.84 -2.46 20.69
CA THR A 33 0.04 -2.40 21.92
C THR A 33 0.70 -3.17 23.05
N GLN A 34 0.32 -2.87 24.30
CA GLN A 34 0.82 -3.56 25.50
C GLN A 34 -0.12 -4.70 25.96
N LEU A 35 -1.10 -5.07 25.13
CA LEU A 35 -2.05 -6.11 25.44
C LEU A 35 -1.44 -7.49 25.21
N SER A 36 -1.75 -8.43 26.09
CA SER A 36 -1.32 -9.82 25.89
C SER A 36 -1.99 -10.40 24.65
N ARG A 37 -1.29 -11.33 23.97
CA ARG A 37 -1.79 -12.05 22.80
C ARG A 37 -3.20 -12.63 23.00
N GLY A 38 -3.47 -13.22 24.17
CA GLY A 38 -4.79 -13.76 24.51
C GLY A 38 -5.89 -12.69 24.53
N ARG A 39 -5.60 -11.50 25.08
CA ARG A 39 -6.54 -10.37 25.09
C ARG A 39 -6.76 -9.82 23.68
N LEU A 40 -5.72 -9.72 22.87
CA LEU A 40 -5.84 -9.29 21.47
C LEU A 40 -6.70 -10.24 20.64
N ILE A 41 -6.51 -11.56 20.79
CA ILE A 41 -7.34 -12.56 20.11
C ILE A 41 -8.80 -12.45 20.55
N LYS A 42 -9.05 -12.27 21.86
CA LYS A 42 -10.40 -12.11 22.40
C LYS A 42 -11.07 -10.84 21.84
N LEU A 43 -10.40 -9.70 21.91
CA LEU A 43 -10.88 -8.42 21.39
C LEU A 43 -11.15 -8.48 19.87
N TYR A 44 -10.27 -9.13 19.11
CA TYR A 44 -10.45 -9.31 17.68
C TYR A 44 -11.71 -10.11 17.36
N LYS A 45 -11.97 -11.20 18.10
CA LYS A 45 -13.20 -12.00 17.93
C LYS A 45 -14.45 -11.21 18.28
N GLU A 46 -14.42 -10.41 19.35
CA GLU A 46 -15.54 -9.56 19.76
C GLU A 46 -15.89 -8.52 18.70
N LEU A 47 -14.89 -7.92 18.04
CA LEU A 47 -15.10 -6.87 17.03
C LEU A 47 -15.39 -7.41 15.61
N ARG A 48 -14.77 -8.54 15.23
CA ARG A 48 -14.81 -9.06 13.85
C ARG A 48 -15.60 -10.36 13.70
N GLY A 49 -16.10 -10.94 14.79
CA GLY A 49 -16.85 -12.20 14.80
C GLY A 49 -16.04 -13.45 14.42
N SER A 50 -14.76 -13.30 14.10
CA SER A 50 -13.89 -14.36 13.59
C SER A 50 -12.48 -14.23 14.18
N PRO A 51 -11.71 -15.33 14.29
CA PRO A 51 -10.33 -15.23 14.78
C PRO A 51 -9.44 -14.43 13.80
N PRO A 52 -8.35 -13.82 14.29
CA PRO A 52 -7.42 -13.11 13.42
C PRO A 52 -6.79 -14.07 12.39
N PRO A 53 -6.49 -13.59 11.17
CA PRO A 53 -5.84 -14.40 10.15
C PRO A 53 -4.53 -14.99 10.64
N LYS A 54 -4.32 -16.28 10.35
CA LYS A 54 -3.06 -16.98 10.63
C LYS A 54 -2.05 -16.67 9.52
N GLY A 55 -0.76 -16.73 9.86
CA GLY A 55 0.34 -16.52 8.93
C GLY A 55 1.24 -15.37 9.33
N MET A 56 2.46 -15.39 8.82
CA MET A 56 3.44 -14.35 9.07
C MET A 56 3.15 -13.11 8.21
N LEU A 57 3.64 -11.96 8.66
CA LEU A 57 3.72 -10.78 7.82
C LEU A 57 4.61 -10.99 6.59
N PRO A 58 4.37 -10.24 5.51
CA PRO A 58 5.27 -10.28 4.36
C PRO A 58 6.67 -9.80 4.78
N PHE A 59 7.70 -10.58 4.43
CA PHE A 59 9.10 -10.28 4.74
C PHE A 59 9.87 -9.66 3.58
N SER A 60 9.28 -9.57 2.38
CA SER A 60 9.96 -9.05 1.20
C SER A 60 9.50 -7.64 0.84
N THR A 61 10.45 -6.87 0.30
CA THR A 61 10.23 -5.53 -0.27
C THR A 61 9.56 -5.58 -1.64
N ASP A 62 9.59 -6.73 -2.33
CA ASP A 62 9.19 -6.87 -3.74
C ASP A 62 7.75 -6.46 -4.02
N TRP A 63 6.87 -6.67 -3.04
CA TRP A 63 5.47 -6.27 -3.19
C TRP A 63 5.36 -4.76 -3.47
N PHE A 64 6.19 -3.95 -2.83
CA PHE A 64 6.22 -2.48 -3.00
C PHE A 64 6.79 -2.04 -4.34
N MET A 65 7.49 -2.92 -5.06
CA MET A 65 8.08 -2.61 -6.38
C MET A 65 7.12 -2.90 -7.54
N THR A 66 6.02 -3.60 -7.29
CA THR A 66 5.00 -3.80 -8.31
C THR A 66 4.27 -2.50 -8.59
N TRP A 67 4.16 -2.08 -9.85
CA TRP A 67 3.67 -0.75 -10.26
C TRP A 67 2.43 -0.23 -9.51
N GLU A 68 1.34 -0.99 -9.46
CA GLU A 68 0.08 -0.59 -8.82
C GLU A 68 0.27 -0.45 -7.29
N HIS A 69 0.89 -1.46 -6.69
CA HIS A 69 1.24 -1.47 -5.27
C HIS A 69 2.19 -0.31 -4.90
N ASN A 70 3.14 0.01 -5.77
CA ASN A 70 4.10 1.10 -5.58
C ASN A 70 3.40 2.46 -5.52
N ILE A 71 2.45 2.71 -6.42
CA ILE A 71 1.67 3.95 -6.45
C ILE A 71 0.92 4.14 -5.12
N HIS A 72 0.21 3.12 -4.66
CA HIS A 72 -0.55 3.18 -3.39
C HIS A 72 0.38 3.34 -2.18
N SER A 73 1.50 2.62 -2.18
CA SER A 73 2.50 2.70 -1.10
C SER A 73 3.15 4.08 -1.03
N SER A 74 3.45 4.66 -2.19
CA SER A 74 4.00 6.01 -2.31
C SER A 74 2.99 7.06 -1.85
N MET A 75 1.71 6.92 -2.21
CA MET A 75 0.66 7.82 -1.74
C MET A 75 0.56 7.84 -0.21
N PHE A 76 0.48 6.66 0.40
CA PHE A 76 0.46 6.52 1.86
C PHE A 76 1.72 7.10 2.51
N TYR A 77 2.91 6.75 2.01
CA TYR A 77 4.15 7.14 2.66
C TYR A 77 4.44 8.64 2.54
N ASN A 78 4.05 9.28 1.43
CA ASN A 78 4.12 10.73 1.34
C ASN A 78 3.19 11.43 2.35
N ALA A 79 1.97 10.92 2.56
CA ALA A 79 1.07 11.42 3.60
C ALA A 79 1.68 11.23 5.01
N TYR A 80 2.31 10.08 5.26
CA TYR A 80 3.02 9.78 6.50
C TYR A 80 4.18 10.76 6.74
N CYS A 81 5.05 10.98 5.75
CA CYS A 81 6.15 11.95 5.85
C CYS A 81 5.63 13.38 6.11
N PHE A 82 4.52 13.77 5.48
CA PHE A 82 3.91 15.08 5.73
C PHE A 82 3.45 15.24 7.18
N LEU A 83 2.79 14.22 7.73
CA LEU A 83 2.33 14.23 9.13
C LEU A 83 3.48 14.20 10.14
N LEU A 84 4.59 13.54 9.83
CA LEU A 84 5.78 13.60 10.68
C LEU A 84 6.42 14.99 10.66
N LYS A 85 6.49 15.63 9.49
CA LYS A 85 7.04 16.99 9.33
C LYS A 85 6.23 18.06 10.07
N SER A 86 4.93 17.85 10.27
CA SER A 86 4.11 18.80 11.04
C SER A 86 4.37 18.73 12.55
N GLY A 87 5.05 17.69 13.05
CA GLY A 87 5.41 17.53 14.45
C GLY A 87 4.25 17.20 15.39
N GLN A 88 3.02 17.05 14.87
CA GLN A 88 1.82 16.83 15.67
C GLN A 88 1.51 15.35 15.94
N CYS A 89 2.14 14.44 15.20
CA CYS A 89 1.86 13.00 15.26
C CYS A 89 3.18 12.22 15.29
N THR A 90 3.23 11.16 16.09
CA THR A 90 4.41 10.29 16.20
C THR A 90 4.02 8.81 16.22
N GLY A 91 4.94 7.93 15.80
CA GLY A 91 4.76 6.48 15.89
C GLY A 91 3.49 5.97 15.17
N VAL A 92 2.76 5.08 15.83
CA VAL A 92 1.54 4.44 15.29
C VAL A 92 0.42 5.44 14.99
N GLU A 93 0.32 6.54 15.72
CA GLU A 93 -0.71 7.55 15.49
C GLU A 93 -0.53 8.21 14.10
N ALA A 94 0.72 8.50 13.73
CA ALA A 94 1.04 9.01 12.40
C ALA A 94 0.72 7.96 11.31
N VAL A 95 0.97 6.67 11.57
CA VAL A 95 0.60 5.58 10.65
C VAL A 95 -0.92 5.52 10.45
N ILE A 96 -1.70 5.57 11.52
CA ILE A 96 -3.17 5.52 11.46
C ILE A 96 -3.72 6.72 10.67
N LYS A 97 -3.27 7.94 11.00
CA LYS A 97 -3.73 9.16 10.32
C LYS A 97 -3.33 9.17 8.85
N ALA A 98 -2.10 8.80 8.52
CA ALA A 98 -1.65 8.69 7.12
C ALA A 98 -2.45 7.63 6.35
N TYR A 99 -2.78 6.52 7.00
CA TYR A 99 -3.55 5.46 6.38
C TYR A 99 -5.00 5.89 6.11
N ARG A 100 -5.62 6.66 6.99
CA ARG A 100 -6.93 7.28 6.74
C ARG A 100 -6.91 8.21 5.54
N LEU A 101 -5.92 9.10 5.45
CA LEU A 101 -5.74 9.98 4.29
C LEU A 101 -5.54 9.17 3.00
N TYR A 102 -4.82 8.07 3.06
CA TYR A 102 -4.68 7.15 1.92
C TYR A 102 -6.01 6.53 1.49
N LEU A 103 -6.85 6.08 2.43
CA LEU A 103 -8.17 5.53 2.11
C LEU A 103 -9.11 6.56 1.50
N GLU A 104 -9.01 7.82 1.93
CA GLU A 104 -9.76 8.94 1.36
C GLU A 104 -9.31 9.27 -0.07
N GLN A 105 -7.99 9.32 -0.31
CA GLN A 105 -7.45 9.62 -1.64
C GLN A 105 -7.64 8.46 -2.63
N CYS A 106 -7.60 7.22 -2.15
CA CYS A 106 -7.75 6.01 -2.94
C CYS A 106 -9.03 5.27 -2.54
N PRO A 107 -10.23 5.82 -2.86
CA PRO A 107 -11.49 5.21 -2.48
C PRO A 107 -11.61 3.83 -3.13
N GLN A 108 -12.03 2.86 -2.32
CA GLN A 108 -12.22 1.49 -2.77
C GLN A 108 -13.58 1.31 -3.42
N GLN A 109 -13.69 0.34 -4.33
CA GLN A 109 -14.99 -0.08 -4.80
C GLN A 109 -15.77 -0.76 -3.66
N PRO A 110 -17.10 -0.62 -3.63
CA PRO A 110 -17.92 -1.26 -2.60
C PRO A 110 -17.66 -2.78 -2.55
N GLY A 111 -17.27 -3.28 -1.38
CA GLY A 111 -17.02 -4.70 -1.14
C GLY A 111 -15.60 -5.18 -1.44
N GLU A 112 -14.73 -4.35 -2.00
CA GLU A 112 -13.32 -4.71 -2.23
C GLU A 112 -12.41 -4.18 -1.11
N PRO A 113 -11.46 -5.00 -0.62
CA PRO A 113 -10.49 -4.53 0.39
C PRO A 113 -9.48 -3.57 -0.24
N PRO A 114 -8.91 -2.63 0.55
CA PRO A 114 -7.88 -1.74 0.07
C PRO A 114 -6.65 -2.49 -0.44
N LEU A 115 -6.19 -2.10 -1.63
CA LEU A 115 -5.02 -2.69 -2.28
C LEU A 115 -3.78 -2.65 -1.36
N LEU A 116 -3.54 -1.51 -0.72
CA LEU A 116 -2.64 -1.39 0.42
C LEU A 116 -3.42 -1.57 1.72
N ALA A 117 -3.26 -2.71 2.38
CA ALA A 117 -3.81 -2.93 3.72
C ALA A 117 -2.97 -2.22 4.79
N LEU A 118 -3.59 -1.84 5.91
CA LEU A 118 -2.95 -1.11 7.03
C LEU A 118 -1.65 -1.77 7.48
N THR A 119 -1.69 -3.08 7.72
CA THR A 119 -0.53 -3.81 8.21
C THR A 119 0.65 -3.74 7.24
N ARG A 120 0.36 -3.71 5.93
CA ARG A 120 1.41 -3.59 4.91
C ARG A 120 1.93 -2.16 4.81
N ALA A 121 1.07 -1.15 5.00
CA ALA A 121 1.47 0.24 5.14
C ALA A 121 2.39 0.44 6.37
N TRP A 122 2.06 -0.20 7.49
CA TRP A 122 2.92 -0.26 8.66
C TRP A 122 4.25 -0.97 8.40
N THR A 123 4.24 -2.10 7.69
CA THR A 123 5.48 -2.79 7.28
C THR A 123 6.36 -1.92 6.40
N LEU A 124 5.77 -1.11 5.50
CA LEU A 124 6.51 -0.16 4.68
C LEU A 124 7.31 0.83 5.54
N VAL A 125 6.69 1.39 6.58
CA VAL A 125 7.38 2.30 7.52
C VAL A 125 8.59 1.58 8.13
N ARG A 126 8.43 0.35 8.60
CA ARG A 126 9.53 -0.44 9.17
C ARG A 126 10.65 -0.74 8.17
N PHE A 127 10.31 -1.00 6.90
CA PHE A 127 11.32 -1.20 5.85
C PHE A 127 12.08 0.07 5.52
N VAL A 128 11.44 1.23 5.59
CA VAL A 128 12.15 2.51 5.42
C VAL A 128 13.01 2.82 6.65
N ASP A 129 12.50 2.61 7.86
CA ASP A 129 13.26 2.79 9.10
C ASP A 129 14.50 1.88 9.18
N SER A 130 14.44 0.71 8.51
CA SER A 130 15.54 -0.26 8.43
C SER A 130 16.45 -0.06 7.22
N ASP A 131 16.33 1.07 6.51
CA ASP A 131 17.12 1.42 5.31
C ASP A 131 17.07 0.35 4.19
N MET A 132 15.93 -0.33 4.05
CA MET A 132 15.68 -1.26 2.95
C MET A 132 14.94 -0.58 1.79
N LEU A 133 14.14 0.43 2.11
CA LEU A 133 13.33 1.20 1.18
C LEU A 133 13.54 2.69 1.43
N GLN A 134 13.30 3.52 0.40
CA GLN A 134 13.36 4.97 0.51
C GLN A 134 12.38 5.65 -0.47
N LEU A 135 12.15 6.94 -0.28
CA LEU A 135 11.54 7.79 -1.30
C LEU A 135 12.59 8.29 -2.29
N SER A 136 12.32 8.11 -3.58
CA SER A 136 13.12 8.67 -4.68
C SER A 136 12.25 9.51 -5.60
N ALA A 137 12.79 10.64 -6.06
CA ALA A 137 12.10 11.52 -7.01
C ALA A 137 12.19 10.96 -8.44
N CYS A 138 11.07 11.02 -9.16
CA CYS A 138 11.00 10.66 -10.58
C CYS A 138 11.69 11.74 -11.42
N SER A 139 12.61 11.34 -12.31
CA SER A 139 13.31 12.27 -13.21
C SER A 139 12.41 12.88 -14.30
N CYS A 140 11.20 12.34 -14.51
CA CYS A 140 10.24 12.82 -15.51
C CYS A 140 9.18 13.78 -14.91
N CYS A 141 8.48 13.36 -13.84
CA CYS A 141 7.39 14.17 -13.24
C CYS A 141 7.75 14.84 -11.92
N GLY A 142 8.92 14.58 -11.34
CA GLY A 142 9.32 15.12 -10.03
C GLY A 142 8.62 14.50 -8.81
N GLY A 143 7.58 13.68 -9.01
CA GLY A 143 6.89 12.99 -7.92
C GLY A 143 7.77 12.00 -7.17
N THR A 144 7.51 11.81 -5.88
CA THR A 144 8.29 10.94 -4.97
C THR A 144 7.63 9.57 -4.82
N PHE A 145 8.38 8.51 -5.07
CA PHE A 145 7.89 7.13 -5.02
C PHE A 145 8.78 6.23 -4.18
N ILE A 146 8.21 5.15 -3.65
CA ILE A 146 8.95 4.10 -2.95
C ILE A 146 9.89 3.39 -3.91
N THR A 147 11.14 3.21 -3.48
CA THR A 147 12.19 2.51 -4.21
C THR A 147 13.05 1.72 -3.22
N HIS A 148 13.91 0.83 -3.71
CA HIS A 148 14.96 0.26 -2.87
C HIS A 148 15.88 1.36 -2.34
N ALA A 149 16.43 1.14 -1.15
CA ALA A 149 17.46 2.01 -0.60
C ALA A 149 18.65 2.15 -1.57
N HIS A 150 19.28 3.32 -1.52
CA HIS A 150 20.42 3.68 -2.38
C HIS A 150 20.13 3.63 -3.89
N GLN A 151 18.87 3.85 -4.29
CA GLN A 151 18.53 4.05 -5.70
C GLN A 151 19.38 5.19 -6.30
N PRO A 152 20.09 4.97 -7.43
CA PRO A 152 20.92 5.99 -8.04
C PRO A 152 20.11 7.26 -8.37
N LEU A 153 20.68 8.41 -7.99
CA LEU A 153 20.07 9.72 -8.23
C LEU A 153 19.81 9.94 -9.73
N ASN A 154 18.70 10.60 -10.04
CA ASN A 154 18.27 10.97 -11.39
C ASN A 154 18.02 9.81 -12.39
N ASN A 155 18.10 8.55 -11.94
CA ASN A 155 17.90 7.38 -12.81
C ASN A 155 16.53 6.70 -12.61
N PHE A 156 15.73 7.18 -11.66
CA PHE A 156 14.42 6.59 -11.38
C PHE A 156 13.32 7.27 -12.20
N VAL A 157 12.54 6.46 -12.93
CA VAL A 157 11.31 6.88 -13.62
C VAL A 157 10.14 6.09 -13.04
N CYS A 158 9.09 6.79 -12.59
CA CYS A 158 7.97 6.14 -11.94
C CYS A 158 7.06 5.40 -12.93
N SER A 159 6.27 4.45 -12.41
CA SER A 159 5.37 3.64 -13.23
C SER A 159 4.18 4.40 -13.85
N LEU A 160 3.96 5.67 -13.48
CA LEU A 160 2.99 6.53 -14.16
C LEU A 160 3.59 7.18 -15.41
N CYS A 161 4.87 7.57 -15.34
CA CYS A 161 5.62 8.13 -16.47
C CYS A 161 6.03 7.05 -17.48
N GLN A 162 6.37 5.85 -16.99
CA GLN A 162 6.70 4.71 -17.84
C GLN A 162 5.90 3.47 -17.40
N PRO A 163 4.60 3.38 -17.79
CA PRO A 163 3.75 2.26 -17.39
C PRO A 163 4.25 0.93 -17.94
N PRO A 164 4.27 -0.15 -17.13
CA PRO A 164 4.60 -1.47 -17.63
C PRO A 164 3.50 -1.96 -18.58
N SER A 165 3.84 -2.86 -19.52
CA SER A 165 2.89 -3.47 -20.46
C SER A 165 1.66 -4.08 -19.78
N ARG A 166 1.81 -4.59 -18.56
CA ARG A 166 0.71 -5.15 -17.74
C ARG A 166 -0.34 -4.12 -17.33
N ALA A 167 0.03 -2.85 -17.17
CA ALA A 167 -0.93 -1.78 -16.83
C ALA A 167 -1.93 -1.55 -17.97
N VAL A 168 -1.48 -1.71 -19.22
CA VAL A 168 -2.31 -1.53 -20.43
C VAL A 168 -3.40 -2.60 -20.52
N LYS A 169 -3.14 -3.84 -20.06
CA LYS A 169 -4.07 -4.97 -20.16
C LYS A 169 -5.31 -4.85 -19.24
N ARG A 170 -5.29 -3.99 -18.23
CA ARG A 170 -6.46 -3.72 -17.37
C ARG A 170 -7.44 -2.71 -17.94
N ARG A 171 -7.09 -1.99 -19.02
CA ARG A 171 -8.10 -1.38 -19.87
C ARG A 171 -8.78 -2.54 -20.58
N LYS A 172 -9.93 -2.98 -20.05
CA LYS A 172 -10.88 -3.80 -20.82
C LYS A 172 -10.98 -3.14 -22.17
N LEU A 173 -10.48 -3.82 -23.21
CA LEU A 173 -10.82 -3.48 -24.58
C LEU A 173 -12.35 -3.39 -24.58
N SER A 174 -12.89 -2.20 -24.83
CA SER A 174 -14.28 -2.11 -25.27
C SER A 174 -14.41 -3.09 -26.44
N PRO A 175 -15.48 -3.91 -26.52
CA PRO A 175 -15.76 -4.69 -27.70
C PRO A 175 -16.25 -3.73 -28.78
N GLN A 176 -15.35 -2.90 -29.31
CA GLN A 176 -15.59 -2.10 -30.50
C GLN A 176 -14.53 -2.53 -31.51
N LEU A 177 -15.06 -3.30 -32.48
CA LEU A 177 -14.49 -3.77 -33.74
C LEU A 177 -13.01 -3.46 -33.94
N ALA A 178 -12.20 -4.53 -33.96
CA ALA A 178 -11.09 -4.54 -34.90
C ALA A 178 -11.70 -4.46 -36.30
N ASP A 179 -11.62 -3.29 -36.93
CA ASP A 179 -11.88 -3.14 -38.35
C ASP A 179 -10.84 -3.99 -39.10
N ILE A 180 -11.19 -5.24 -39.35
CA ILE A 180 -10.62 -6.03 -40.43
C ILE A 180 -11.22 -5.41 -41.69
N ILE A 181 -10.44 -4.62 -42.43
CA ILE A 181 -10.72 -4.29 -43.82
C ILE A 181 -9.92 -5.29 -44.68
N PRO A 182 -10.55 -6.32 -45.29
CA PRO A 182 -9.84 -7.30 -46.12
C PRO A 182 -9.54 -6.82 -47.56
N GLN A 183 -9.61 -5.53 -47.87
CA GLN A 183 -9.63 -5.05 -49.28
C GLN A 183 -8.34 -4.35 -49.78
N LEU A 184 -7.16 -4.74 -49.28
CA LEU A 184 -5.88 -4.25 -49.83
C LEU A 184 -4.94 -5.36 -50.35
N LEU A 185 -5.49 -6.49 -50.77
CA LEU A 185 -4.75 -7.52 -51.50
C LEU A 185 -5.30 -7.67 -52.92
N ASP A 186 -5.20 -6.59 -53.71
CA ASP A 186 -5.24 -6.67 -55.18
C ASP A 186 -4.19 -5.68 -55.71
N GLU A 187 -2.92 -6.08 -55.69
CA GLU A 187 -1.92 -5.50 -56.59
C GLU A 187 -1.93 -6.32 -57.90
N PRO A 188 -2.14 -5.68 -59.07
CA PRO A 188 -2.10 -6.36 -60.34
C PRO A 188 -0.67 -6.74 -60.70
N VAL A 189 -0.43 -8.03 -60.93
CA VAL A 189 0.81 -8.56 -61.51
C VAL A 189 1.03 -7.90 -62.88
N LYS A 190 1.97 -6.96 -62.96
CA LYS A 190 2.52 -6.46 -64.22
C LYS A 190 3.24 -7.60 -64.93
N ARG A 191 2.66 -8.07 -66.03
CA ARG A 191 3.38 -8.84 -67.06
C ARG A 191 4.43 -7.93 -67.70
N ALA A 192 5.68 -8.37 -67.68
CA ALA A 192 6.72 -7.87 -68.57
C ALA A 192 7.29 -9.07 -69.35
N MET A 193 7.20 -8.93 -70.68
CA MET A 193 7.77 -9.67 -71.82
C MET A 193 8.42 -11.04 -71.57
#